data_AF-J1JVB9-F1
#
_entry.id   AF-J1JVB9-F1
#
_cell.length_a   1.000
_cell.length_b   1.000
_cell.length_c   1.000
_cell.angle_alpha   90.00
_cell.angle_beta   90.00
_cell.angle_gamma   90.00
#
_symmetry.space_group_name_H-M   'P 1'
#
loop_
_entity.id
_entity.type
_entity.pdbx_description
1 polymer ?
#
loop_
_entity_poly.entity_id
_entity_poly.type
_entity_poly.pdbx_seq_one_letter_code
_entity_poly.pdbx_strand_id
1 'polypeptide(L)'
;MVMRRVLKHHVCLCVLSTAVLAGLVLLTDQNKVYAGLNCNGVANSSGDGIRSDNNSGRIECDGRSNGKGSGGQLSGKRTIDMSGTWTRGTSNSDGPAVKVHGRGTNITISSELKITDSSKSNTYPAIMVYDRGGLTVNNVNATGVYKGIEVKGSGSSVIVVKGSIGVRTDGGAVIEVSGGGDVTLNRGVTVGTVSASKEVILINNGGNVTVMGTSFTGVQKGIVFKGTEKANVSGGAEGATINLTSGGTGITMQGSGGASATVMSMTIQGKGSTGGYGGRSLF
;
A
#
# COMPACT_ATOMS: atom_id res chain seq x y z
N MET A 1 -50.26 -48.70 -13.09
CA MET A 1 -49.76 -47.53 -13.83
C MET A 1 -49.09 -46.58 -12.85
N VAL A 2 -47.76 -46.54 -12.83
CA VAL A 2 -46.99 -45.64 -11.95
C VAL A 2 -46.26 -44.65 -12.85
N MET A 3 -46.74 -43.41 -12.91
CA MET A 3 -46.05 -42.31 -13.58
C MET A 3 -44.92 -41.81 -12.69
N ARG A 4 -43.67 -42.00 -13.11
CA ARG A 4 -42.51 -41.30 -12.52
C ARG A 4 -42.28 -40.01 -13.31
N ARG A 5 -42.53 -38.86 -12.69
CA ARG A 5 -42.09 -37.54 -13.18
C ARG A 5 -40.63 -37.36 -12.78
N VAL A 6 -39.72 -37.34 -13.75
CA VAL A 6 -38.32 -36.92 -13.54
C VAL A 6 -38.26 -35.42 -13.84
N LEU A 7 -38.18 -34.62 -12.78
CA LEU A 7 -38.09 -33.17 -12.87
C LEU A 7 -36.65 -32.77 -13.20
N LYS A 8 -36.50 -31.97 -14.26
CA LYS A 8 -35.28 -31.30 -14.72
C LYS A 8 -34.55 -30.60 -13.57
N HIS A 9 -33.32 -31.03 -13.23
CA HIS A 9 -32.37 -30.27 -12.40
C HIS A 9 -30.97 -30.39 -13.01
N HIS A 10 -30.78 -29.85 -14.21
CA HIS A 10 -29.48 -29.83 -14.89
C HIS A 10 -29.16 -28.49 -15.56
N VAL A 11 -29.55 -27.39 -14.92
CA VAL A 11 -29.07 -26.04 -15.29
C VAL A 11 -29.04 -25.16 -14.03
N CYS A 12 -28.05 -25.37 -13.15
CA CYS A 12 -27.60 -24.31 -12.22
C CYS A 12 -26.30 -24.67 -11.47
N LEU A 13 -25.37 -25.41 -12.08
CA LEU A 13 -24.10 -25.79 -11.43
C LEU A 13 -22.87 -25.12 -12.05
N CYS A 14 -23.05 -24.07 -12.87
CA CYS A 14 -21.93 -23.30 -13.44
C CYS A 14 -21.89 -21.83 -12.98
N VAL A 15 -22.98 -21.30 -12.41
CA VAL A 15 -23.03 -19.89 -11.95
C VAL A 15 -22.69 -19.75 -10.46
N LEU A 16 -22.66 -20.86 -9.71
CA LEU A 16 -22.34 -20.85 -8.28
C LEU A 16 -20.84 -20.95 -7.98
N SER A 17 -19.98 -21.28 -8.95
CA SER A 17 -18.53 -21.42 -8.70
C SER A 17 -17.75 -20.09 -8.79
N THR A 18 -18.30 -19.05 -9.40
CA THR A 18 -17.66 -17.72 -9.45
C THR A 18 -18.05 -16.82 -8.28
N ALA A 19 -19.09 -17.15 -7.52
CA ALA A 19 -19.53 -16.37 -6.36
C ALA A 19 -18.85 -16.80 -5.04
N VAL A 20 -18.24 -17.99 -4.97
CA VAL A 20 -17.70 -18.54 -3.72
C VAL A 20 -16.29 -18.01 -3.38
N LEU A 21 -15.63 -17.28 -4.28
CA LEU A 21 -14.36 -16.61 -3.96
C LEU A 21 -14.49 -15.21 -3.35
N ALA A 22 -15.71 -14.68 -3.22
CA ALA A 22 -15.96 -13.37 -2.60
C ALA A 22 -16.40 -13.46 -1.12
N GLY A 23 -16.53 -14.67 -0.57
CA GLY A 23 -17.21 -14.91 0.71
C GLY A 23 -16.34 -15.29 1.91
N LEU A 24 -15.01 -15.16 1.84
CA LEU A 24 -14.13 -15.48 2.97
C LEU A 24 -13.34 -14.27 3.47
N VAL A 25 -14.06 -13.23 3.90
CA VAL A 25 -13.54 -12.21 4.83
C VAL A 25 -14.39 -12.25 6.09
N LEU A 26 -14.25 -13.32 6.87
CA LEU A 26 -14.53 -13.29 8.30
C LEU A 26 -13.18 -13.27 9.01
N LEU A 27 -12.55 -12.10 8.98
CA LEU A 27 -11.43 -11.78 9.87
C LEU A 27 -12.03 -11.59 11.27
N THR A 28 -12.00 -12.67 12.06
CA THR A 28 -12.35 -12.61 13.47
C THR A 28 -11.47 -11.57 14.17
N ASP A 29 -12.11 -10.57 14.74
CA ASP A 29 -11.53 -9.52 15.59
C ASP A 29 -11.07 -10.14 16.91
N GLN A 30 -9.95 -10.88 16.87
CA GLN A 30 -9.31 -11.40 18.07
C GLN A 30 -8.49 -10.26 18.68
N ASN A 31 -9.03 -9.61 19.72
CA ASN A 31 -8.39 -8.58 20.54
C ASN A 31 -7.15 -9.07 21.35
N LYS A 32 -6.52 -10.18 20.96
CA LYS A 32 -5.26 -10.65 21.55
C LYS A 32 -4.11 -10.34 20.61
N VAL A 33 -3.16 -9.57 21.12
CA VAL A 33 -1.92 -9.18 20.44
C VAL A 33 -0.97 -10.39 20.44
N TYR A 34 -0.99 -11.19 19.39
CA TYR A 34 0.09 -12.12 19.07
C TYR A 34 1.05 -11.40 18.11
N ALA A 35 2.24 -11.04 18.59
CA ALA A 35 3.37 -10.67 17.75
C ALA A 35 4.03 -11.96 17.24
N GLY A 36 3.53 -12.49 16.12
CA GLY A 36 4.14 -13.62 15.44
C GLY A 36 5.41 -13.22 14.66
N LEU A 37 6.55 -13.18 15.36
CA LEU A 37 7.92 -13.52 14.93
C LEU A 37 8.60 -12.79 13.78
N ASN A 38 9.90 -12.54 14.01
CA ASN A 38 10.81 -11.80 13.12
C ASN A 38 10.40 -10.36 12.85
N CYS A 39 9.38 -9.88 13.56
CA CYS A 39 8.95 -8.51 13.66
C CYS A 39 9.26 -8.02 15.06
N ASN A 40 10.24 -7.13 15.19
CA ASN A 40 10.33 -6.29 16.35
C ASN A 40 9.32 -5.16 16.14
N GLY A 41 8.17 -5.22 16.83
CA GLY A 41 7.50 -4.00 17.23
C GLY A 41 8.42 -3.30 18.22
N VAL A 42 9.42 -2.57 17.75
CA VAL A 42 10.31 -1.81 18.62
C VAL A 42 9.47 -0.69 19.18
N ALA A 43 8.88 -0.93 20.34
CA ALA A 43 8.67 0.15 21.28
C ALA A 43 9.22 -0.27 22.62
N ASN A 44 10.17 0.51 23.09
CA ASN A 44 10.47 0.52 24.48
C ASN A 44 10.17 1.92 24.98
N SER A 45 9.32 2.03 25.99
CA SER A 45 9.30 3.20 26.87
C SER A 45 10.59 3.23 27.73
N SER A 46 11.32 2.10 27.80
CA SER A 46 12.39 1.85 28.77
C SER A 46 13.74 1.41 28.16
N GLY A 47 13.97 1.51 26.85
CA GLY A 47 15.32 1.44 26.25
C GLY A 47 16.22 0.19 26.46
N ASP A 48 15.76 -0.91 27.05
CA ASP A 48 16.65 -2.03 27.47
C ASP A 48 16.83 -3.18 26.46
N GLY A 49 16.34 -3.08 25.22
CA GLY A 49 16.53 -4.14 24.21
C GLY A 49 15.87 -5.49 24.54
N ILE A 50 14.99 -5.54 25.54
CA ILE A 50 14.23 -6.73 25.90
C ILE A 50 12.95 -6.77 25.04
N ARG A 51 12.77 -7.90 24.36
CA ARG A 51 11.73 -8.26 23.38
C ARG A 51 10.29 -8.10 23.93
N SER A 52 9.80 -6.87 24.05
CA SER A 52 8.41 -6.61 24.46
C SER A 52 7.63 -5.94 23.34
N ASP A 53 6.46 -6.49 23.03
CA ASP A 53 5.55 -5.93 22.06
C ASP A 53 4.90 -4.66 22.60
N ASN A 54 4.89 -3.58 21.82
CA ASN A 54 4.20 -2.36 22.19
C ASN A 54 3.40 -1.80 21.00
N ASN A 55 2.17 -1.42 21.30
CA ASN A 55 1.16 -0.98 20.35
C ASN A 55 1.42 0.40 19.73
N SER A 56 2.42 1.12 20.23
CA SER A 56 2.82 2.45 19.75
C SER A 56 4.14 2.46 18.98
N GLY A 57 4.91 1.37 19.06
CA GLY A 57 6.23 1.26 18.44
C GLY A 57 6.22 1.04 16.95
N ARG A 58 7.32 1.46 16.33
CA ARG A 58 7.64 1.11 14.95
C ARG A 58 7.69 -0.41 14.80
N ILE A 59 7.20 -0.89 13.66
CA ILE A 59 7.25 -2.30 13.30
C ILE A 59 8.42 -2.48 12.34
N GLU A 60 9.41 -3.28 12.70
CA GLU A 60 10.49 -3.69 11.80
C GLU A 60 10.61 -5.20 11.77
N CYS A 61 10.49 -5.77 10.57
CA CYS A 61 10.56 -7.21 10.36
C CYS A 61 11.65 -7.57 9.34
N ASP A 62 12.56 -8.49 9.70
CA ASP A 62 13.77 -8.78 8.92
C ASP A 62 13.96 -10.27 8.53
N GLY A 63 13.11 -11.16 9.04
CA GLY A 63 13.14 -12.60 8.74
C GLY A 63 14.31 -13.37 9.36
N ARG A 64 15.16 -12.75 10.20
CA ARG A 64 16.30 -13.43 10.81
C ARG A 64 15.84 -14.23 12.04
N SER A 65 16.22 -15.51 12.05
CA SER A 65 15.68 -16.65 12.80
C SER A 65 15.85 -16.67 14.33
N ASN A 66 15.62 -15.55 15.02
CA ASN A 66 15.78 -15.46 16.48
C ASN A 66 14.46 -15.57 17.28
N GLY A 67 13.37 -16.02 16.66
CA GLY A 67 12.13 -16.32 17.38
C GLY A 67 11.41 -17.57 16.84
N LYS A 68 10.77 -18.31 17.76
CA LYS A 68 10.07 -19.58 17.51
C LYS A 68 8.55 -19.41 17.43
N GLY A 69 7.94 -19.90 16.36
CA GLY A 69 6.48 -20.02 16.16
C GLY A 69 6.05 -19.83 14.69
N SER A 70 4.87 -20.32 14.36
CA SER A 70 4.34 -20.38 13.00
C SER A 70 3.34 -19.25 12.74
N GLY A 71 3.52 -18.46 11.68
CA GLY A 71 2.39 -17.74 11.05
C GLY A 71 2.52 -16.25 10.69
N GLY A 72 3.64 -15.55 10.92
CA GLY A 72 3.92 -14.21 10.33
C GLY A 72 2.80 -13.16 10.49
N GLN A 73 2.04 -13.18 11.59
CA GLN A 73 0.88 -12.31 11.78
C GLN A 73 1.10 -11.41 13.01
N LEU A 74 0.85 -10.12 12.83
CA LEU A 74 0.76 -9.11 13.89
C LEU A 74 -0.71 -8.79 14.12
N SER A 75 -1.18 -9.05 15.32
CA SER A 75 -2.55 -8.72 15.76
C SER A 75 -2.52 -7.62 16.82
N GLY A 76 -3.69 -7.09 17.17
CA GLY A 76 -3.83 -5.97 18.11
C GLY A 76 -3.84 -4.61 17.41
N LYS A 77 -4.70 -3.70 17.89
CA LYS A 77 -4.74 -2.32 17.37
C LYS A 77 -3.45 -1.60 17.72
N ARG A 78 -2.90 -0.85 16.76
CA ARG A 78 -1.64 -0.10 16.93
C ARG A 78 -1.82 1.35 16.50
N THR A 79 -1.16 2.26 17.21
CA THR A 79 -1.13 3.70 16.87
C THR A 79 0.30 4.18 16.95
N ILE A 80 0.92 4.41 15.79
CA ILE A 80 2.30 4.83 15.66
C ILE A 80 2.33 6.31 15.29
N ASP A 81 2.98 7.13 16.12
CA ASP A 81 3.29 8.51 15.77
C ASP A 81 4.77 8.63 15.35
N MET A 82 4.99 9.02 14.10
CA MET A 82 6.30 9.11 13.45
C MET A 82 7.09 10.37 13.87
N SER A 83 6.47 11.24 14.68
CA SER A 83 6.97 12.56 15.08
C SER A 83 7.89 12.58 16.31
N GLY A 84 7.87 11.52 17.13
CA GLY A 84 8.46 11.56 18.47
C GLY A 84 10.00 11.40 18.53
N THR A 85 10.53 11.08 19.71
CA THR A 85 11.87 10.50 19.90
C THR A 85 11.71 9.18 20.67
N TRP A 86 12.16 8.05 20.13
CA TRP A 86 12.03 6.71 20.71
C TRP A 86 13.32 6.46 21.49
N THR A 87 13.19 6.13 22.77
CA THR A 87 14.24 6.17 23.78
C THR A 87 15.37 5.18 23.52
N ARG A 88 16.37 5.58 22.72
CA ARG A 88 17.81 5.31 22.90
C ARG A 88 18.64 6.14 21.90
N GLY A 89 18.76 7.45 22.12
CA GLY A 89 19.82 8.27 21.53
C GLY A 89 19.85 8.44 20.01
N THR A 90 18.88 7.93 19.26
CA THR A 90 18.69 8.20 17.83
C THR A 90 17.29 8.78 17.62
N SER A 91 17.23 9.96 17.01
CA SER A 91 16.01 10.71 16.69
C SER A 91 15.04 9.92 15.79
N ASN A 92 13.71 10.07 15.96
CA ASN A 92 12.72 9.31 15.14
C ASN A 92 12.38 9.94 13.80
N SER A 93 13.08 10.98 13.39
CA SER A 93 13.02 11.46 12.01
C SER A 93 13.52 10.43 11.00
N ASP A 94 14.09 9.31 11.46
CA ASP A 94 15.03 8.49 10.67
C ASP A 94 14.46 7.16 10.14
N GLY A 95 13.13 6.96 10.18
CA GLY A 95 12.57 5.72 9.63
C GLY A 95 11.05 5.65 9.44
N PRO A 96 10.57 4.64 8.69
CA PRO A 96 9.15 4.40 8.41
C PRO A 96 8.41 3.81 9.62
N ALA A 97 7.08 3.98 9.74
CA ALA A 97 6.31 3.35 10.82
C ALA A 97 6.29 1.82 10.71
N VAL A 98 6.28 1.28 9.49
CA VAL A 98 6.43 -0.15 9.21
C VAL A 98 7.58 -0.37 8.23
N LYS A 99 8.49 -1.27 8.56
CA LYS A 99 9.57 -1.74 7.68
C LYS A 99 9.55 -3.25 7.62
N VAL A 100 9.42 -3.82 6.43
CA VAL A 100 9.52 -5.27 6.22
C VAL A 100 10.60 -5.54 5.20
N HIS A 101 11.52 -6.44 5.51
CA HIS A 101 12.57 -6.82 4.60
C HIS A 101 13.08 -8.23 4.83
N GLY A 102 13.83 -8.73 3.86
CA GLY A 102 14.40 -10.07 3.90
C GLY A 102 13.53 -11.09 3.18
N ARG A 103 14.21 -12.00 2.47
CA ARG A 103 13.58 -13.04 1.69
C ARG A 103 12.80 -13.99 2.60
N GLY A 104 11.52 -14.17 2.31
CA GLY A 104 10.64 -15.04 3.09
C GLY A 104 10.00 -14.35 4.31
N THR A 105 10.30 -13.06 4.53
CA THR A 105 9.65 -12.24 5.55
C THR A 105 8.30 -11.76 5.04
N ASN A 106 7.26 -12.58 5.20
CA ASN A 106 5.90 -12.25 4.82
C ASN A 106 5.05 -12.01 6.06
N ILE A 107 4.58 -10.77 6.24
CA ILE A 107 3.91 -10.31 7.46
C ILE A 107 2.48 -9.90 7.14
N THR A 108 1.55 -10.26 8.01
CA THR A 108 0.17 -9.77 7.97
C THR A 108 -0.14 -8.96 9.22
N ILE A 109 -0.48 -7.68 9.08
CA ILE A 109 -1.05 -6.87 10.17
C ILE A 109 -2.56 -7.03 10.11
N SER A 110 -3.11 -7.86 10.99
CA SER A 110 -4.50 -8.29 10.88
C SER A 110 -5.51 -7.31 11.48
N SER A 111 -5.04 -6.44 12.37
CA SER A 111 -5.83 -5.46 13.11
C SER A 111 -5.63 -4.04 12.55
N GLU A 112 -6.31 -3.06 13.14
CA GLU A 112 -6.18 -1.65 12.77
C GLU A 112 -4.78 -1.09 13.08
N LEU A 113 -4.15 -0.49 12.07
CA LEU A 113 -2.89 0.21 12.17
C LEU A 113 -3.12 1.70 11.88
N LYS A 114 -3.04 2.54 12.91
CA LYS A 114 -3.07 3.99 12.78
C LYS A 114 -1.65 4.53 12.73
N ILE A 115 -1.37 5.39 11.76
CA ILE A 115 -0.06 6.04 11.57
C ILE A 115 -0.27 7.54 11.44
N THR A 116 0.47 8.32 12.22
CA THR A 116 0.50 9.79 12.13
C THR A 116 1.92 10.30 12.06
N ASP A 117 2.08 11.53 11.58
CA ASP A 117 3.32 12.31 11.70
C ASP A 117 2.95 13.71 12.22
N SER A 118 2.65 13.79 13.51
CA SER A 118 2.03 14.99 14.11
C SER A 118 2.93 16.24 14.05
N SER A 119 4.26 16.08 14.11
CA SER A 119 5.24 17.16 13.98
C SER A 119 5.56 17.53 12.54
N LYS A 120 5.16 16.69 11.56
CA LYS A 120 5.52 16.83 10.15
C LYS A 120 7.04 16.93 9.92
N SER A 121 7.84 16.27 10.75
CA SER A 121 9.31 16.31 10.66
C SER A 121 9.90 15.07 9.99
N ASN A 122 9.16 13.97 9.92
CA ASN A 122 9.64 12.72 9.32
C ASN A 122 9.56 12.81 7.78
N THR A 123 10.56 12.28 7.07
CA THR A 123 10.62 12.25 5.59
C THR A 123 10.59 10.83 4.99
N TYR A 124 10.45 9.82 5.84
CA TYR A 124 10.30 8.43 5.44
C TYR A 124 8.85 8.11 5.08
N PRO A 125 8.61 7.04 4.30
CA PRO A 125 7.26 6.55 4.05
C PRO A 125 6.63 5.98 5.32
N ALA A 126 5.30 5.97 5.39
CA ALA A 126 4.59 5.30 6.48
C ALA A 126 4.90 3.78 6.47
N ILE A 127 4.94 3.19 5.28
CA ILE A 127 5.21 1.77 5.06
C ILE A 127 6.36 1.62 4.07
N MET A 128 7.38 0.84 4.43
CA MET A 128 8.49 0.49 3.56
C MET A 128 8.65 -1.03 3.47
N VAL A 129 8.74 -1.57 2.26
CA VAL A 129 9.03 -3.00 2.04
C VAL A 129 10.11 -3.19 1.00
N TYR A 130 11.13 -3.98 1.31
CA TYR A 130 12.25 -4.21 0.39
C TYR A 130 12.91 -5.58 0.60
N ASP A 131 13.95 -5.91 -0.18
CA ASP A 131 14.71 -7.16 -0.10
C ASP A 131 13.85 -8.43 -0.07
N ARG A 132 12.80 -8.48 -0.92
CA ARG A 132 11.86 -9.62 -1.06
C ARG A 132 10.99 -9.86 0.18
N GLY A 133 10.75 -8.81 0.97
CA GLY A 133 9.75 -8.82 2.03
C GLY A 133 8.32 -8.70 1.48
N GLY A 134 7.36 -9.25 2.20
CA GLY A 134 5.93 -9.13 1.88
C GLY A 134 5.15 -8.58 3.06
N LEU A 135 4.23 -7.66 2.80
CA LEU A 135 3.35 -7.11 3.83
C LEU A 135 1.90 -7.10 3.36
N THR A 136 1.01 -7.70 4.15
CA THR A 136 -0.44 -7.50 4.03
C THR A 136 -0.92 -6.68 5.22
N VAL A 137 -1.61 -5.57 4.99
CA VAL A 137 -2.23 -4.76 6.04
C VAL A 137 -3.74 -4.79 5.84
N ASN A 138 -4.45 -5.32 6.84
CA ASN A 138 -5.90 -5.45 6.76
C ASN A 138 -6.60 -4.11 6.84
N ASN A 139 -6.18 -3.22 7.75
CA ASN A 139 -6.78 -1.91 7.91
C ASN A 139 -5.74 -0.88 8.33
N VAL A 140 -5.42 0.06 7.44
CA VAL A 140 -4.47 1.14 7.73
C VAL A 140 -5.16 2.49 7.76
N ASN A 141 -4.81 3.35 8.70
CA ASN A 141 -5.18 4.76 8.68
C ASN A 141 -3.91 5.58 8.85
N ALA A 142 -3.27 5.92 7.73
CA ALA A 142 -2.12 6.81 7.70
C ALA A 142 -2.57 8.24 7.40
N THR A 143 -2.23 9.20 8.26
CA THR A 143 -2.66 10.60 8.10
C THR A 143 -1.50 11.55 8.32
N GLY A 144 -1.31 12.48 7.38
CA GLY A 144 -0.31 13.55 7.47
C GLY A 144 1.13 13.06 7.28
N VAL A 145 1.33 11.85 6.77
CA VAL A 145 2.66 11.25 6.56
C VAL A 145 3.36 11.87 5.35
N TYR A 146 4.70 11.82 5.32
CA TYR A 146 5.46 12.39 4.19
C TYR A 146 5.33 11.57 2.90
N LYS A 147 5.42 10.24 2.96
CA LYS A 147 5.08 9.34 1.86
C LYS A 147 4.15 8.24 2.37
N GLY A 148 3.31 7.68 1.51
CA GLY A 148 2.42 6.59 1.89
C GLY A 148 3.17 5.26 1.99
N ILE A 149 3.41 4.64 0.85
CA ILE A 149 4.00 3.30 0.71
C ILE A 149 5.21 3.38 -0.22
N GLU A 150 6.33 2.79 0.20
CA GLU A 150 7.52 2.59 -0.64
C GLU A 150 7.84 1.09 -0.74
N VAL A 151 7.90 0.55 -1.95
CA VAL A 151 8.27 -0.85 -2.21
C VAL A 151 9.45 -0.93 -3.16
N LYS A 152 10.49 -1.69 -2.79
CA LYS A 152 11.76 -1.72 -3.51
C LYS A 152 12.23 -3.13 -3.82
N GLY A 153 12.65 -3.35 -5.06
CA GLY A 153 13.24 -4.59 -5.51
C GLY A 153 12.21 -5.67 -5.83
N SER A 154 12.56 -6.51 -6.81
CA SER A 154 11.74 -7.62 -7.25
C SER A 154 11.47 -8.61 -6.12
N GLY A 155 10.22 -9.05 -6.03
CA GLY A 155 9.73 -9.96 -4.99
C GLY A 155 9.32 -9.25 -3.69
N SER A 156 9.51 -7.94 -3.59
CA SER A 156 8.98 -7.14 -2.48
C SER A 156 7.54 -6.74 -2.77
N SER A 157 6.63 -6.88 -1.79
CA SER A 157 5.21 -6.61 -2.03
C SER A 157 4.46 -6.00 -0.84
N VAL A 158 3.48 -5.14 -1.15
CA VAL A 158 2.50 -4.63 -0.19
C VAL A 158 1.08 -4.84 -0.70
N ILE A 159 0.21 -5.37 0.15
CA ILE A 159 -1.23 -5.46 -0.07
C ILE A 159 -1.94 -4.70 1.05
N VAL A 160 -2.79 -3.73 0.71
CA VAL A 160 -3.65 -3.04 1.66
C VAL A 160 -5.10 -3.39 1.36
N VAL A 161 -5.78 -4.02 2.33
CA VAL A 161 -7.14 -4.54 2.13
C VAL A 161 -8.19 -3.44 2.25
N LYS A 162 -8.07 -2.57 3.25
CA LYS A 162 -8.91 -1.38 3.43
C LYS A 162 -8.18 -0.32 4.23
N GLY A 163 -8.72 0.90 4.23
CA GLY A 163 -8.22 1.98 5.05
C GLY A 163 -8.14 3.33 4.36
N SER A 164 -7.28 4.20 4.88
CA SER A 164 -6.99 5.52 4.33
C SER A 164 -5.49 5.81 4.34
N ILE A 165 -5.00 6.39 3.25
CA ILE A 165 -3.62 6.89 3.15
C ILE A 165 -3.68 8.38 2.81
N GLY A 166 -3.29 9.22 3.77
CA GLY A 166 -3.25 10.68 3.65
C GLY A 166 -1.82 11.18 3.74
N VAL A 167 -1.28 11.64 2.60
CA VAL A 167 0.03 12.28 2.51
C VAL A 167 -0.10 13.78 2.73
N ARG A 168 0.82 14.38 3.48
CA ARG A 168 0.83 15.83 3.76
C ARG A 168 1.22 16.66 2.54
N THR A 169 0.99 17.97 2.60
CA THR A 169 1.06 18.85 1.43
C THR A 169 2.45 18.98 0.81
N ASP A 170 3.48 19.01 1.64
CA ASP A 170 4.89 19.02 1.29
C ASP A 170 5.49 17.60 1.14
N GLY A 171 4.63 16.57 1.25
CA GLY A 171 4.99 15.16 1.17
C GLY A 171 5.39 14.70 -0.23
N GLY A 172 5.98 13.52 -0.31
CA GLY A 172 6.30 12.78 -1.54
C GLY A 172 5.11 11.99 -2.10
N ALA A 173 5.41 10.87 -2.76
CA ALA A 173 4.39 10.05 -3.41
C ALA A 173 3.50 9.29 -2.41
N VAL A 174 2.25 9.03 -2.80
CA VAL A 174 1.38 8.11 -2.06
C VAL A 174 1.90 6.69 -2.21
N ILE A 175 2.24 6.31 -3.43
CA ILE A 175 2.81 5.00 -3.76
C ILE A 175 4.10 5.22 -4.53
N GLU A 176 5.20 4.72 -4.00
CA GLU A 176 6.49 4.66 -4.67
C GLU A 176 6.91 3.20 -4.83
N VAL A 177 7.18 2.79 -6.06
CA VAL A 177 7.66 1.44 -6.39
C VAL A 177 8.95 1.54 -7.18
N SER A 178 9.90 0.67 -6.88
CA SER A 178 11.14 0.61 -7.65
C SER A 178 11.72 -0.79 -7.80
N GLY A 179 12.50 -1.00 -8.86
CA GLY A 179 13.27 -2.23 -9.07
C GLY A 179 12.42 -3.50 -9.19
N GLY A 180 11.18 -3.39 -9.67
CA GLY A 180 10.29 -4.54 -9.85
C GLY A 180 9.42 -4.90 -8.63
N GLY A 181 9.26 -3.99 -7.66
CA GLY A 181 8.35 -4.20 -6.52
C GLY A 181 6.86 -4.17 -6.90
N ASP A 182 6.01 -4.60 -5.97
CA ASP A 182 4.56 -4.72 -6.19
C ASP A 182 3.73 -4.04 -5.09
N VAL A 183 2.72 -3.25 -5.46
CA VAL A 183 1.74 -2.68 -4.53
C VAL A 183 0.32 -2.98 -5.00
N THR A 184 -0.54 -3.42 -4.09
CA THR A 184 -1.99 -3.58 -4.34
C THR A 184 -2.79 -2.86 -3.27
N LEU A 185 -3.63 -1.91 -3.68
CA LEU A 185 -4.68 -1.31 -2.85
C LEU A 185 -6.03 -1.88 -3.28
N ASN A 186 -6.75 -2.49 -2.35
CA ASN A 186 -8.09 -3.01 -2.60
C ASN A 186 -9.15 -1.90 -2.52
N ARG A 187 -10.37 -2.22 -2.97
CA ARG A 187 -11.58 -1.35 -2.94
C ARG A 187 -11.79 -0.54 -1.66
N GLY A 188 -11.46 -1.11 -0.51
CA GLY A 188 -11.69 -0.46 0.78
C GLY A 188 -10.68 0.64 1.09
N VAL A 189 -9.71 0.92 0.21
CA VAL A 189 -8.67 1.92 0.44
C VAL A 189 -9.04 3.25 -0.20
N THR A 190 -9.07 4.27 0.63
CA THR A 190 -9.25 5.67 0.24
C THR A 190 -7.91 6.40 0.30
N VAL A 191 -7.72 7.37 -0.58
CA VAL A 191 -6.52 8.22 -0.56
C VAL A 191 -6.96 9.66 -0.46
N GLY A 192 -6.41 10.37 0.53
CA GLY A 192 -6.72 11.77 0.79
C GLY A 192 -6.21 12.69 -0.32
N THR A 193 -6.41 14.00 -0.12
CA THR A 193 -5.92 15.02 -1.06
C THR A 193 -4.39 14.93 -1.21
N VAL A 194 -3.91 14.67 -2.42
CA VAL A 194 -2.48 14.60 -2.74
C VAL A 194 -2.06 15.98 -3.22
N SER A 195 -1.38 16.76 -2.39
CA SER A 195 -1.20 18.20 -2.66
C SER A 195 -0.13 18.54 -3.72
N ALA A 196 -0.24 19.79 -4.17
CA ALA A 196 0.35 20.56 -5.28
C ALA A 196 1.75 20.27 -5.84
N SER A 197 2.58 19.37 -5.29
CA SER A 197 3.98 19.26 -5.74
C SER A 197 4.48 17.87 -6.12
N LYS A 198 3.76 16.78 -5.79
CA LYS A 198 4.27 15.41 -5.97
C LYS A 198 3.26 14.44 -6.58
N GLU A 199 3.81 13.31 -7.01
CA GLU A 199 3.17 12.25 -7.76
C GLU A 199 2.21 11.41 -6.89
N VAL A 200 1.09 10.94 -7.43
CA VAL A 200 0.28 9.93 -6.73
C VAL A 200 1.01 8.60 -6.72
N ILE A 201 1.41 8.16 -7.92
CA ILE A 201 2.12 6.90 -8.16
C ILE A 201 3.44 7.24 -8.84
N LEU A 202 4.55 6.86 -8.23
CA LEU A 202 5.89 6.93 -8.80
C LEU A 202 6.42 5.51 -8.97
N ILE A 203 6.75 5.13 -10.21
CA ILE A 203 7.44 3.86 -10.49
C ILE A 203 8.81 4.18 -11.10
N ASN A 204 9.87 3.64 -10.51
CA ASN A 204 11.25 3.89 -10.90
C ASN A 204 12.02 2.58 -11.17
N ASN A 205 12.42 2.34 -12.42
CA ASN A 205 13.02 1.07 -12.85
C ASN A 205 12.10 -0.12 -12.56
N GLY A 206 10.88 -0.05 -13.09
CA GLY A 206 9.95 -1.18 -13.13
C GLY A 206 9.22 -1.52 -11.83
N GLY A 207 8.19 -2.36 -11.97
CA GLY A 207 7.28 -2.77 -10.90
C GLY A 207 5.81 -2.63 -11.27
N ASN A 208 4.93 -3.09 -10.39
CA ASN A 208 3.49 -3.09 -10.63
C ASN A 208 2.74 -2.40 -9.50
N VAL A 209 1.75 -1.59 -9.86
CA VAL A 209 0.80 -0.99 -8.91
C VAL A 209 -0.62 -1.31 -9.35
N THR A 210 -1.39 -1.91 -8.46
CA THR A 210 -2.83 -2.15 -8.66
C THR A 210 -3.62 -1.35 -7.63
N VAL A 211 -4.54 -0.50 -8.07
CA VAL A 211 -5.39 0.32 -7.20
C VAL A 211 -6.85 0.12 -7.60
N MET A 212 -7.63 -0.58 -6.78
CA MET A 212 -9.00 -0.98 -7.13
C MET A 212 -10.02 -0.09 -6.43
N GLY A 213 -10.95 0.50 -7.18
CA GLY A 213 -12.04 1.32 -6.62
C GLY A 213 -11.57 2.60 -5.90
N THR A 214 -10.29 2.97 -6.02
CA THR A 214 -9.71 4.11 -5.32
C THR A 214 -9.89 5.39 -6.14
N SER A 215 -10.22 6.49 -5.47
CA SER A 215 -10.24 7.83 -6.06
C SER A 215 -9.20 8.73 -5.40
N PHE A 216 -8.41 9.41 -6.22
CA PHE A 216 -7.44 10.42 -5.82
C PHE A 216 -7.97 11.79 -6.22
N THR A 217 -7.83 12.80 -5.35
CA THR A 217 -8.32 14.16 -5.62
C THR A 217 -7.27 15.21 -5.29
N GLY A 218 -7.38 16.36 -5.96
CA GLY A 218 -6.45 17.47 -5.78
C GLY A 218 -5.06 17.22 -6.38
N VAL A 219 -4.97 16.31 -7.35
CA VAL A 219 -3.69 15.76 -7.83
C VAL A 219 -3.00 16.68 -8.83
N GLN A 220 -1.76 17.10 -8.55
CA GLN A 220 -0.95 17.84 -9.53
C GLN A 220 -0.24 16.92 -10.54
N LYS A 221 0.28 15.78 -10.09
CA LYS A 221 0.91 14.75 -10.94
C LYS A 221 0.31 13.39 -10.60
N GLY A 222 -0.33 12.74 -11.56
CA GLY A 222 -0.94 11.42 -11.35
C GLY A 222 0.11 10.31 -11.27
N ILE A 223 0.40 9.69 -12.41
CA ILE A 223 1.31 8.56 -12.52
C ILE A 223 2.61 9.03 -13.17
N VAL A 224 3.75 8.71 -12.58
CA VAL A 224 5.06 9.02 -13.15
C VAL A 224 5.89 7.75 -13.24
N PHE A 225 6.35 7.46 -14.44
CA PHE A 225 7.27 6.38 -14.74
C PHE A 225 8.67 6.94 -15.00
N LYS A 226 9.68 6.34 -14.38
CA LYS A 226 11.10 6.66 -14.56
C LYS A 226 11.88 5.39 -14.82
N GLY A 227 13.05 5.53 -15.44
CA GLY A 227 14.00 4.44 -15.58
C GLY A 227 13.92 3.71 -16.91
N THR A 228 14.54 2.54 -16.99
CA THR A 228 14.72 1.79 -18.24
C THR A 228 13.86 0.52 -18.34
N GLU A 229 13.22 0.12 -17.24
CA GLU A 229 12.48 -1.15 -17.15
C GLU A 229 10.98 -1.01 -17.44
N LYS A 230 10.30 -2.15 -17.52
CA LYS A 230 8.84 -2.22 -17.73
C LYS A 230 8.08 -1.97 -16.45
N ALA A 231 7.05 -1.12 -16.52
CA ALA A 231 6.20 -0.79 -15.38
C ALA A 231 4.71 -0.92 -15.74
N ASN A 232 3.88 -1.31 -14.77
CA ASN A 232 2.44 -1.44 -14.96
C ASN A 232 1.66 -0.74 -13.84
N VAL A 233 0.62 0.01 -14.22
CA VAL A 233 -0.40 0.51 -13.30
C VAL A 233 -1.77 0.04 -13.75
N SER A 234 -2.55 -0.54 -12.84
CA SER A 234 -3.89 -1.05 -13.13
C SER A 234 -4.91 -0.55 -12.11
N GLY A 235 -6.08 -0.15 -12.60
CA GLY A 235 -7.26 0.09 -11.77
C GLY A 235 -7.98 -1.19 -11.32
N GLY A 236 -7.51 -2.36 -11.75
CA GLY A 236 -8.19 -3.64 -11.59
C GLY A 236 -9.56 -3.67 -12.29
N ALA A 237 -10.46 -4.54 -11.81
CA ALA A 237 -11.76 -4.76 -12.45
C ALA A 237 -12.75 -3.59 -12.27
N GLU A 238 -12.59 -2.79 -11.22
CA GLU A 238 -13.50 -1.67 -10.91
C GLU A 238 -12.99 -0.32 -11.41
N GLY A 239 -11.75 -0.32 -11.88
CA GLY A 239 -11.00 0.86 -12.20
C GLY A 239 -10.64 1.71 -10.98
N ALA A 240 -9.89 2.78 -11.24
CA ALA A 240 -9.59 3.82 -10.26
C ALA A 240 -9.54 5.17 -10.94
N THR A 241 -9.76 6.24 -10.17
CA THR A 241 -9.88 7.60 -10.71
C THR A 241 -8.82 8.54 -10.13
N ILE A 242 -8.11 9.25 -10.99
CA ILE A 242 -7.23 10.37 -10.61
C ILE A 242 -7.89 11.67 -11.04
N ASN A 243 -8.28 12.51 -10.08
CA ASN A 243 -8.86 13.84 -10.34
C ASN A 243 -7.78 14.91 -10.16
N LEU A 244 -7.36 15.48 -11.28
CA LEU A 244 -6.29 16.46 -11.34
C LEU A 244 -6.77 17.85 -10.91
N THR A 245 -5.85 18.64 -10.37
CA THR A 245 -5.99 20.09 -10.26
C THR A 245 -5.87 20.76 -11.63
N SER A 246 -6.25 22.04 -11.71
CA SER A 246 -6.01 22.84 -12.93
C SER A 246 -4.50 22.89 -13.23
N GLY A 247 -4.13 22.65 -14.48
CA GLY A 247 -2.73 22.52 -14.90
C GLY A 247 -2.02 21.24 -14.43
N GLY A 248 -2.74 20.29 -13.83
CA GLY A 248 -2.20 19.00 -13.41
C GLY A 248 -1.86 18.10 -14.59
N THR A 249 -0.87 17.23 -14.41
CA THR A 249 -0.45 16.23 -15.40
C THR A 249 -0.92 14.83 -14.99
N GLY A 250 -1.63 14.15 -15.88
CA GLY A 250 -2.16 12.80 -15.65
C GLY A 250 -1.10 11.72 -15.54
N ILE A 251 -0.41 11.45 -16.65
CA ILE A 251 0.65 10.45 -16.75
C ILE A 251 1.91 11.13 -17.27
N THR A 252 3.07 10.81 -16.71
CA THR A 252 4.37 11.26 -17.20
C THR A 252 5.28 10.06 -17.40
N MET A 253 5.92 9.96 -18.55
CA MET A 253 6.96 8.98 -18.85
C MET A 253 8.31 9.69 -18.96
N GLN A 254 9.25 9.36 -18.08
CA GLN A 254 10.62 9.88 -17.99
C GLN A 254 11.63 8.73 -18.11
N GLY A 255 11.31 7.73 -18.92
CA GLY A 255 12.19 6.60 -19.17
C GLY A 255 13.18 6.83 -20.32
N SER A 256 14.24 6.04 -20.34
CA SER A 256 15.21 6.00 -21.44
C SER A 256 15.39 4.56 -21.94
N GLY A 257 15.96 4.37 -23.13
CA GLY A 257 16.44 3.06 -23.60
C GLY A 257 15.42 1.91 -23.58
N GLY A 258 14.33 2.01 -24.34
CA GLY A 258 13.36 0.90 -24.47
C GLY A 258 12.39 0.74 -23.30
N ALA A 259 12.40 1.67 -22.33
CA ALA A 259 11.42 1.74 -21.25
C ALA A 259 9.98 1.73 -21.80
N SER A 260 9.11 0.93 -21.18
CA SER A 260 7.70 0.84 -21.54
C SER A 260 6.82 0.85 -20.30
N ALA A 261 5.70 1.54 -20.35
CA ALA A 261 4.72 1.58 -19.28
C ALA A 261 3.35 1.17 -19.80
N THR A 262 2.61 0.40 -19.01
CA THR A 262 1.20 0.09 -19.28
C THR A 262 0.33 0.72 -18.20
N VAL A 263 -0.68 1.48 -18.59
CA VAL A 263 -1.73 1.95 -17.68
C VAL A 263 -3.06 1.42 -18.17
N MET A 264 -3.77 0.68 -17.34
CA MET A 264 -5.04 0.04 -17.71
C MET A 264 -6.11 0.24 -16.64
N SER A 265 -7.38 0.28 -17.05
CA SER A 265 -8.53 0.47 -16.16
C SER A 265 -8.44 1.72 -15.28
N MET A 266 -7.78 2.79 -15.73
CA MET A 266 -7.69 4.05 -14.98
C MET A 266 -8.51 5.13 -15.67
N THR A 267 -9.22 5.94 -14.88
CA THR A 267 -9.83 7.19 -15.32
C THR A 267 -8.98 8.36 -14.84
N ILE A 268 -8.54 9.23 -15.73
CA ILE A 268 -7.76 10.43 -15.38
C ILE A 268 -8.55 11.65 -15.81
N GLN A 269 -9.04 12.41 -14.83
CA GLN A 269 -9.92 13.55 -15.05
C GLN A 269 -9.15 14.85 -14.84
N GLY A 270 -9.01 15.65 -15.89
CA GLY A 270 -8.53 17.02 -15.80
C GLY A 270 -9.64 17.98 -15.35
N LYS A 271 -9.30 19.01 -14.57
CA LYS A 271 -10.15 20.19 -14.41
C LYS A 271 -9.77 21.21 -15.47
N GLY A 272 -10.59 21.33 -16.51
CA GLY A 272 -10.31 22.24 -17.62
C GLY A 272 -10.36 23.72 -17.19
N SER A 273 -9.34 24.48 -17.59
CA SER A 273 -9.59 25.76 -18.26
C SER A 273 -9.37 25.50 -19.74
N THR A 274 -10.36 25.78 -20.58
CA THR A 274 -10.24 25.77 -22.04
C THR A 274 -9.08 26.67 -22.47
N GLY A 275 -7.97 26.07 -22.93
CA GLY A 275 -6.88 26.79 -23.57
C GLY A 275 -5.49 26.21 -23.27
N GLY A 276 -4.92 25.51 -24.25
CA GLY A 276 -3.49 25.23 -24.32
C GLY A 276 -3.12 23.75 -24.31
N TYR A 277 -2.87 23.19 -25.50
CA TYR A 277 -2.10 21.96 -25.64
C TYR A 277 -0.73 22.15 -24.99
N GLY A 278 -0.36 21.27 -24.06
CA GLY A 278 0.91 21.37 -23.34
C GLY A 278 1.28 20.10 -22.62
N GLY A 279 1.62 19.06 -23.37
CA GLY A 279 2.22 17.83 -22.88
C GLY A 279 1.60 16.59 -23.50
N ARG A 280 2.15 16.12 -24.62
CA ARG A 280 1.87 14.77 -25.15
C ARG A 280 2.13 13.76 -24.02
N SER A 281 1.07 13.21 -23.49
CA SER A 281 1.07 11.94 -22.77
C SER A 281 -0.05 11.11 -23.39
N LEU A 282 0.32 10.40 -24.45
CA LEU A 282 -0.47 9.41 -25.15
C LEU A 282 0.48 8.25 -25.39
N PHE A 283 0.31 7.19 -24.61
CA PHE A 283 0.58 5.81 -24.96
C PHE A 283 -0.38 4.95 -24.16
#